data_AF-A0A9D6EQ61-F1
#
_entry.id   AF-A0A9D6EQ61-F1
#
_cell.length_a   1.000
_cell.length_b   1.000
_cell.length_c   1.000
_cell.angle_alpha   90.00
_cell.angle_beta   90.00
_cell.angle_gamma   90.00
#
_symmetry.space_group_name_H-M   'P 1'
#
loop_
_entity.id
_entity.type
_entity.pdbx_description
1 polymer ?
#
loop_
_entity_poly.entity_id
_entity_poly.type
_entity_poly.pdbx_seq_one_letter_code
_entity_poly.pdbx_strand_id
1 'polypeptide(L)'
;MKRVRVLMLLALSLLPLSSVEAGDAMAAALSQVRATAMRPAPSAPVAARPREEWVSERRVWVPGLGVFAVVPGHWERRISETQVSVPPLTIFREADHAPLAALGGERPPADIRSSP
;
A
#
# COMPACT_ATOMS: atom_id res chain seq x y z
N MET A 1 -74.52 43.63 -39.59
CA MET A 1 -74.23 43.38 -38.15
C MET A 1 -73.96 41.89 -37.94
N LYS A 2 -72.74 41.52 -37.51
CA LYS A 2 -72.35 40.49 -36.50
C LYS A 2 -73.08 39.11 -36.58
N ARG A 3 -72.46 37.91 -36.58
CA ARG A 3 -71.16 37.35 -36.11
C ARG A 3 -71.11 35.87 -36.62
N VAL A 4 -70.02 35.38 -37.24
CA VAL A 4 -68.86 34.65 -36.63
C VAL A 4 -69.25 33.27 -36.06
N ARG A 5 -68.54 32.14 -36.23
CA ARG A 5 -67.38 31.66 -37.03
C ARG A 5 -67.24 30.15 -36.74
N VAL A 6 -66.71 29.43 -37.74
CA VAL A 6 -65.67 28.39 -37.66
C VAL A 6 -65.92 27.15 -36.78
N LEU A 7 -66.17 26.06 -37.50
CA LEU A 7 -65.89 24.67 -37.13
C LEU A 7 -64.44 24.55 -36.63
N MET A 8 -64.21 24.10 -35.40
CA MET A 8 -62.87 23.83 -34.88
C MET A 8 -62.70 22.31 -34.69
N LEU A 9 -62.29 21.64 -35.78
CA LEU A 9 -61.44 20.46 -35.68
C LEU A 9 -60.00 20.95 -35.60
N LEU A 10 -59.28 20.68 -34.51
CA LEU A 10 -57.93 20.09 -34.58
C LEU A 10 -57.29 19.94 -33.19
N ALA A 11 -56.73 18.75 -33.00
CA ALA A 11 -55.44 18.46 -32.37
C ALA A 11 -55.20 18.89 -30.92
N LEU A 12 -55.17 17.90 -30.02
CA LEU A 12 -54.05 17.81 -29.08
C LEU A 12 -53.78 16.36 -28.63
N SER A 13 -53.44 15.51 -29.59
CA SER A 13 -52.68 14.29 -29.32
C SER A 13 -51.18 14.65 -29.27
N LEU A 14 -50.72 15.23 -28.18
CA LEU A 14 -49.30 15.47 -27.94
C LEU A 14 -49.03 15.19 -26.47
N LEU A 15 -48.74 13.92 -26.17
CA LEU A 15 -47.90 13.49 -25.03
C LEU A 15 -47.60 11.99 -25.24
N PRO A 16 -46.61 11.66 -26.09
CA PRO A 16 -45.69 10.61 -25.66
C PRO A 16 -44.21 10.99 -25.76
N LEU A 17 -43.84 12.15 -26.32
CA LEU A 17 -42.42 12.49 -26.53
C LEU A 17 -41.62 12.68 -25.23
N SER A 18 -42.26 13.12 -24.14
CA SER A 18 -41.57 13.33 -22.85
C SER A 18 -41.12 12.02 -22.18
N SER A 19 -41.81 10.91 -22.44
CA SER A 19 -41.50 9.62 -21.81
C SER A 19 -40.36 8.87 -22.51
N VAL A 20 -40.21 9.05 -23.82
CA VAL A 20 -39.09 8.49 -24.60
C VAL A 20 -37.77 9.17 -24.18
N GLU A 21 -37.76 10.50 -24.13
CA GLU A 21 -36.57 11.26 -23.68
C GLU A 21 -36.20 10.99 -22.22
N ALA A 22 -37.20 10.83 -21.33
CA ALA A 22 -36.94 10.47 -19.94
C ALA A 22 -36.36 9.04 -19.80
N GLY A 23 -36.81 8.11 -20.64
CA GLY A 23 -36.26 6.75 -20.70
C GLY A 23 -34.82 6.73 -21.18
N ASP A 24 -34.49 7.51 -22.21
CA ASP A 24 -33.13 7.62 -22.75
C ASP A 24 -32.18 8.30 -21.76
N ALA A 25 -32.63 9.36 -21.08
CA ALA A 25 -31.86 10.03 -20.04
C ALA A 25 -31.54 9.10 -18.85
N MET A 26 -32.52 8.27 -18.45
CA MET A 26 -32.32 7.27 -17.39
C MET A 26 -31.34 6.17 -17.83
N ALA A 27 -31.46 5.67 -19.05
CA ALA A 27 -30.55 4.67 -19.60
C ALA A 27 -29.11 5.21 -19.69
N ALA A 28 -28.95 6.47 -20.09
CA ALA A 28 -27.65 7.14 -20.12
C ALA A 28 -27.05 7.29 -18.71
N ALA A 29 -27.85 7.71 -17.72
CA ALA A 29 -27.40 7.82 -16.33
C ALA A 29 -26.96 6.45 -15.76
N LEU A 30 -27.72 5.39 -16.02
CA LEU A 30 -27.40 4.04 -15.57
C LEU A 30 -26.13 3.50 -16.23
N SER A 31 -25.94 3.80 -17.52
CA SER A 31 -24.73 3.47 -18.27
C SER A 31 -23.50 4.19 -17.69
N GLN A 32 -23.63 5.46 -17.35
CA GLN A 32 -22.57 6.25 -16.72
C GLN A 32 -22.16 5.67 -15.35
N VAL A 33 -23.15 5.30 -14.52
CA VAL A 33 -22.90 4.66 -13.22
C VAL A 33 -22.19 3.33 -13.42
N ARG A 34 -22.65 2.49 -14.35
CA ARG A 34 -22.03 1.20 -14.67
C ARG A 34 -20.60 1.38 -15.17
N ALA A 35 -20.35 2.32 -16.07
CA ALA A 35 -19.01 2.62 -16.58
C ALA A 35 -18.06 3.09 -15.48
N THR A 36 -18.58 3.87 -14.52
CA THR A 36 -17.80 4.34 -13.37
C THR A 36 -17.52 3.21 -12.38
N ALA A 37 -18.51 2.37 -12.08
CA ALA A 37 -18.38 1.25 -11.15
C ALA A 37 -17.49 0.12 -11.68
N MET A 38 -17.49 -0.11 -13.00
CA MET A 38 -16.65 -1.11 -13.66
C MET A 38 -15.26 -0.58 -14.01
N ARG A 39 -14.94 0.67 -13.65
CA ARG A 39 -13.62 1.23 -13.90
C ARG A 39 -12.58 0.42 -13.11
N PRO A 40 -11.47 0.00 -13.75
CA PRO A 40 -10.40 -0.67 -13.03
C PRO A 40 -9.93 0.18 -11.84
N ALA A 41 -9.72 -0.48 -10.70
CA ALA A 41 -9.13 0.19 -9.55
C ALA A 41 -7.74 0.73 -9.93
N PRO A 42 -7.34 1.90 -9.40
CA PRO A 42 -5.98 2.38 -9.58
C PRO A 42 -5.00 1.35 -9.02
N SER A 43 -3.91 1.12 -9.73
CA SER A 43 -2.83 0.26 -9.25
C SER A 43 -2.29 0.79 -7.93
N ALA A 44 -2.04 -0.11 -6.98
CA ALA A 44 -1.37 0.26 -5.73
C ALA A 44 0.02 0.85 -6.04
N PRO A 45 0.48 1.85 -5.27
CA PRO A 45 1.84 2.35 -5.41
C PRO A 45 2.84 1.22 -5.17
N VAL A 46 3.89 1.17 -5.99
CA VAL A 46 4.99 0.21 -5.79
C VAL A 46 5.70 0.59 -4.48
N ALA A 47 5.72 -0.33 -3.52
CA ALA A 47 6.49 -0.13 -2.31
C ALA A 47 7.96 0.10 -2.69
N ALA A 48 8.57 1.16 -2.16
CA ALA A 48 9.99 1.39 -2.36
C ALA A 48 10.76 0.16 -1.88
N ARG A 49 11.74 -0.30 -2.67
CA ARG A 49 12.63 -1.38 -2.22
C ARG A 49 13.26 -0.93 -0.89
N PRO A 50 13.17 -1.73 0.17
CA PRO A 50 13.82 -1.41 1.43
C PRO A 50 15.30 -1.16 1.18
N ARG A 51 15.83 -0.07 1.76
CA ARG A 51 17.26 0.24 1.63
C ARG A 51 18.03 -0.76 2.49
N GLU A 52 18.96 -1.47 1.88
CA GLU A 52 19.89 -2.35 2.58
C GLU A 52 21.12 -1.56 3.00
N GLU A 53 21.61 -1.81 4.20
CA GLU A 53 22.78 -1.17 4.79
C GLU A 53 23.79 -2.24 5.22
N TRP A 54 25.05 -2.06 4.85
CA TRP A 54 26.11 -2.96 5.26
C TRP A 54 26.56 -2.59 6.67
N VAL A 55 26.47 -3.56 7.58
CA VAL A 55 27.05 -3.47 8.91
C VAL A 55 28.37 -4.21 8.91
N SER A 56 29.45 -3.49 9.20
CA SER A 56 30.78 -4.06 9.36
C SER A 56 30.86 -5.01 10.55
N GLU A 57 31.84 -5.91 10.51
CA GLU A 57 32.16 -6.78 11.63
C GLU A 57 32.38 -5.97 12.92
N ARG A 58 31.88 -6.49 14.04
CA ARG A 58 31.96 -5.84 15.34
C ARG A 58 32.11 -6.85 16.46
N ARG A 59 32.79 -6.42 17.51
CA ARG A 59 32.90 -7.14 18.77
C ARG A 59 31.86 -6.62 19.76
N VAL A 60 31.08 -7.50 20.34
CA VAL A 60 29.99 -7.16 21.26
C VAL A 60 30.06 -7.99 22.53
N TRP A 61 29.67 -7.40 23.65
CA TRP A 61 29.49 -8.13 24.90
C TRP A 61 28.13 -8.84 24.87
N VAL A 62 28.09 -10.12 25.26
CA VAL A 62 26.85 -10.91 25.36
C VAL A 62 26.57 -11.17 26.85
N PRO A 63 25.74 -10.33 27.52
CA PRO A 63 25.57 -10.40 28.97
C PRO A 63 25.07 -11.75 29.47
N GLY A 64 24.14 -12.39 28.75
CA GLY A 64 23.57 -13.67 29.16
C GLY A 64 24.55 -14.85 29.15
N LEU A 65 25.72 -14.68 28.50
CA LEU A 65 26.77 -15.68 28.45
C LEU A 65 28.07 -15.22 29.14
N GLY A 66 28.18 -13.95 29.51
CA GLY A 66 29.38 -13.39 30.13
C GLY A 66 30.62 -13.44 29.23
N VAL A 67 30.45 -13.31 27.90
CA VAL A 67 31.54 -13.40 26.91
C VAL A 67 31.45 -12.29 25.87
N PHE A 68 32.60 -11.96 25.28
CA PHE A 68 32.61 -11.23 24.01
C PHE A 68 32.33 -12.17 22.83
N ALA A 69 31.63 -11.66 21.84
CA ALA A 69 31.36 -12.34 20.58
C ALA A 69 31.69 -11.43 19.39
N VAL A 70 32.13 -12.05 18.30
CA VAL A 70 32.33 -11.44 16.99
C VAL A 70 31.03 -11.60 16.20
N VAL A 71 30.44 -10.48 15.80
CA VAL A 71 29.31 -10.43 14.86
C VAL A 71 29.90 -10.19 13.48
N PRO A 72 29.79 -11.15 12.53
CA PRO A 72 30.29 -10.97 11.18
C PRO A 72 29.62 -9.80 10.46
N GLY A 73 30.29 -9.30 9.42
CA GLY A 73 29.69 -8.34 8.51
C GLY A 73 28.42 -8.90 7.86
N HIS A 74 27.35 -8.10 7.83
CA HIS A 74 26.05 -8.53 7.31
C HIS A 74 25.26 -7.35 6.76
N TRP A 75 24.23 -7.65 5.96
CA TRP A 75 23.28 -6.67 5.46
C TRP A 75 22.08 -6.58 6.40
N GLU A 76 21.70 -5.35 6.77
CA GLU A 76 20.47 -5.04 7.47
C GLU A 76 19.52 -4.29 6.55
N ARG A 77 18.21 -4.42 6.79
CA ARG A 77 17.19 -3.80 5.96
C ARG A 77 16.51 -2.65 6.71
N ARG A 78 16.64 -1.41 6.23
CA ARG A 78 16.00 -0.24 6.84
C ARG A 78 14.48 -0.34 6.76
N ILE A 79 13.81 -0.22 7.91
CA ILE A 79 12.34 -0.13 8.05
C ILE A 79 11.94 1.35 8.17
N SER A 80 12.65 2.10 9.00
CA SER A 80 12.48 3.54 9.24
C SER A 80 13.83 4.16 9.61
N GLU A 81 13.86 5.46 9.91
CA GLU A 81 15.09 6.13 10.39
C GLU A 81 15.56 5.60 11.75
N THR A 82 14.68 4.97 12.53
CA THR A 82 15.00 4.48 13.89
C THR A 82 14.96 2.95 14.00
N GLN A 83 14.68 2.24 12.91
CA GLN A 83 14.44 0.81 12.95
C GLN A 83 14.97 0.10 11.70
N VAL A 84 15.65 -1.01 11.94
CA VAL A 84 16.20 -1.91 10.94
C VAL A 84 15.74 -3.34 11.21
N SER A 85 15.56 -4.12 10.15
CA SER A 85 15.33 -5.56 10.20
C SER A 85 16.68 -6.26 10.08
N VAL A 86 17.12 -6.89 11.17
CA VAL A 86 18.36 -7.67 11.25
C VAL A 86 18.07 -9.12 10.88
N PRO A 87 18.84 -9.75 9.98
CA PRO A 87 18.67 -11.17 9.69
C PRO A 87 19.08 -12.04 10.90
N PRO A 88 18.62 -13.29 10.99
CA PRO A 88 19.24 -14.27 11.89
C PRO A 88 20.73 -14.43 11.54
N LEU A 89 21.59 -14.46 12.56
CA LEU A 89 23.04 -14.54 12.38
C LEU A 89 23.64 -15.69 13.19
N THR A 90 24.73 -16.24 12.67
CA THR A 90 25.68 -17.01 13.47
C THR A 90 26.79 -16.06 13.89
N ILE A 91 26.92 -15.84 15.20
CA ILE A 91 28.01 -15.06 15.81
C ILE A 91 29.01 -16.03 16.45
N PHE A 92 30.21 -15.57 16.78
CA PHE A 92 31.26 -16.45 17.30
C PHE A 92 31.77 -15.93 18.63
N ARG A 93 31.81 -16.80 19.65
CA ARG A 93 32.48 -16.49 20.92
C ARG A 93 33.93 -16.14 20.65
N GLU A 94 34.41 -15.07 21.25
CA GLU A 94 35.77 -14.61 20.99
C GLU A 94 36.82 -15.57 21.57
N ALA A 95 36.54 -16.19 22.72
CA ALA A 95 37.50 -17.02 23.43
C ALA A 95 37.88 -18.32 22.70
N ASP A 96 36.92 -18.92 21.98
CA ASP A 96 37.05 -20.26 21.41
C ASP A 96 36.46 -20.39 19.98
N HIS A 97 36.01 -19.29 19.39
CA HIS A 97 35.32 -19.25 18.10
C HIS A 97 34.09 -20.16 18.01
N ALA A 98 33.51 -20.55 19.16
CA ALA A 98 32.33 -21.38 19.18
C ALA A 98 31.12 -20.60 18.62
N PRO A 99 30.32 -21.21 17.70
CA PRO A 99 29.19 -20.54 17.10
C PRO A 99 28.04 -20.35 18.10
N LEU A 100 27.36 -19.22 18.01
CA LEU A 100 26.16 -18.89 18.76
C LEU A 100 25.09 -18.37 17.77
N ALA A 101 23.85 -18.81 17.95
CA ALA A 101 22.73 -18.26 17.19
C ALA A 101 22.30 -16.92 17.78
N ALA A 102 22.34 -15.87 16.97
CA ALA A 102 21.67 -14.60 17.26
C ALA A 102 20.37 -14.54 16.46
N LEU A 103 19.25 -14.40 17.17
CA LEU A 103 17.95 -14.25 16.53
C LEU A 103 17.93 -12.99 15.68
N GLY A 104 17.26 -13.04 14.53
CA GLY A 104 16.95 -11.85 13.76
C GLY A 104 15.81 -11.05 14.37
N GLY A 105 15.40 -9.99 13.71
CA GLY A 105 14.23 -9.19 14.08
C GLY A 105 14.45 -7.69 13.92
N GLU A 106 13.46 -6.93 14.36
CA GLU A 106 13.54 -5.47 14.29
C GLU A 106 14.34 -4.91 15.47
N ARG A 107 15.31 -4.04 15.18
CA ARG A 107 16.21 -3.44 16.16
C ARG A 107 16.49 -1.97 15.83
N PRO A 108 16.99 -1.18 16.80
CA PRO A 108 17.63 0.09 16.49
C PRO A 108 18.89 -0.09 15.62
N PRO A 109 19.34 0.95 14.91
CA PRO A 109 20.57 0.93 14.12
C PRO A 109 21.82 0.43 14.86
N ALA A 110 22.77 -0.13 14.09
CA ALA A 110 23.92 -0.83 14.65
C ALA A 110 24.85 0.07 15.48
N ASP A 111 24.99 1.35 15.14
CA ASP A 111 25.85 2.33 15.83
C ASP A 111 25.43 2.59 17.28
N ILE A 112 24.15 2.40 17.61
CA ILE A 112 23.60 2.65 18.96
C ILE A 112 23.29 1.39 19.78
N ARG A 113 23.42 0.19 19.19
CA ARG A 113 23.15 -1.08 19.90
C ARG A 113 24.41 -1.63 20.56
N SER A 114 24.26 -2.25 21.73
CA SER A 114 25.34 -2.98 22.42
C SER A 114 25.33 -4.49 22.17
N SER A 115 24.23 -5.04 21.66
CA SER A 115 24.07 -6.47 21.35
C SER A 115 24.26 -6.76 19.84
N PRO A 116 24.44 -8.03 19.45
CA PRO A 116 24.19 -8.45 18.06
C PRO A 116 22.78 -8.03 17.61
#